data_AF-A0A8M1KDR8-F1
#
_entry.id   AF-A0A8M1KDR8-F1
#
_cell.length_a   1.000
_cell.length_b   1.000
_cell.length_c   1.000
_cell.angle_alpha   90.00
_cell.angle_beta   90.00
_cell.angle_gamma   90.00
#
_symmetry.space_group_name_H-M   'P 1'
#
loop_
_entity.id
_entity.type
_entity.pdbx_description
1 polymer ?
#
loop_
_entity_poly.entity_id
_entity_poly.type
_entity_poly.pdbx_seq_one_letter_code
_entity_poly.pdbx_strand_id
1 'polypeptide(L)'
;MSVPVSPLSPLSPLSSPRHPPAPDLSCLQAYSEWLASRHSASLLPMKEDLALWLNRTLGVAVTADDLMDRLETGVLLCQLAEELQERMILGSNGKPFLRRVIHWRDGAAPGSFFARDNTANFLHWCRKIGVEEPYLFESEDLVLKRQPKEICLCLLQVGRIASRYGVEPPGLVKLEREFEREEARSRPHPRPPPQTHTRKTPTKKSTENMLDDLVKQITEDPPCSCSTRFCVEKQPKGRYRVGDKVLYVRMLNDKHVEWTNMLMVRVGGGWETFACYLQKQGPTAVAAVTAVAVVTAVAAVTAEAKQQQQQQQQVPRIKEISPDSYLVVGTNSARLKK
;
A
#
# COMPACT_ATOMS: atom_id res chain seq x y z
N MET A 1 34.40 57.07 4.02
CA MET A 1 33.06 56.60 3.64
C MET A 1 32.93 55.17 4.14
N SER A 2 32.23 54.99 5.25
CA SER A 2 32.11 53.70 5.95
C SER A 2 30.65 53.26 5.83
N VAL A 3 30.41 52.12 5.17
CA VAL A 3 29.09 51.54 4.96
C VAL A 3 28.69 50.76 6.21
N PRO A 4 27.49 50.95 6.80
CA PRO A 4 27.08 50.18 7.96
C PRO A 4 26.53 48.81 7.52
N VAL A 5 26.98 47.76 8.19
CA VAL A 5 26.49 46.38 8.05
C VAL A 5 25.24 46.22 8.94
N SER A 6 24.09 45.95 8.34
CA SER A 6 22.87 45.59 9.07
C SER A 6 22.94 44.16 9.60
N PRO A 7 22.43 43.87 10.82
CA PRO A 7 22.46 42.53 11.38
C PRO A 7 21.40 41.63 10.71
N LEU A 8 21.84 40.42 10.31
CA LEU A 8 21.02 39.35 9.78
C LEU A 8 19.92 38.94 10.76
N SER A 9 18.67 38.97 10.32
CA SER A 9 17.53 38.39 11.04
C SER A 9 17.63 36.86 11.07
N PRO A 10 17.22 36.18 12.16
CA PRO A 10 17.31 34.73 12.26
C PRO A 10 16.35 34.05 11.28
N LEU A 11 16.92 33.15 10.47
CA LEU A 11 16.20 32.25 9.57
C LEU A 11 15.12 31.48 10.36
N SER A 12 13.86 31.68 9.98
CA SER A 12 12.76 30.84 10.45
C SER A 12 12.94 29.42 9.91
N PRO A 13 12.71 28.36 10.71
CA PRO A 13 12.81 27.00 10.21
C PRO A 13 11.74 26.77 9.12
N LEU A 14 12.18 26.28 7.97
CA LEU A 14 11.33 25.80 6.88
C LEU A 14 10.29 24.84 7.46
N SER A 15 9.06 25.33 7.60
CA SER A 15 7.91 24.50 7.93
C SER A 15 7.70 23.54 6.75
N SER A 16 7.84 22.23 7.00
CA SER A 16 7.39 21.21 6.05
C SER A 16 5.93 21.43 5.68
N PRO A 17 5.47 21.00 4.49
CA PRO A 17 4.07 21.14 4.09
C PRO A 17 3.20 20.37 5.09
N ARG A 18 2.61 21.09 6.05
CA ARG A 18 1.63 20.53 6.98
C ARG A 18 0.48 19.96 6.15
N HIS A 19 0.13 18.70 6.36
CA HIS A 19 -1.06 18.11 5.75
C HIS A 19 -2.27 19.00 6.07
N PRO A 20 -3.12 19.34 5.08
CA PRO A 20 -4.22 20.26 5.30
C PRO A 20 -5.18 19.72 6.37
N PRO A 21 -5.68 20.59 7.29
CA PRO A 21 -6.67 20.19 8.27
C PRO A 21 -7.92 19.63 7.59
N ALA A 22 -8.67 18.78 8.29
CA ALA A 22 -9.91 18.22 7.75
C ALA A 22 -10.85 19.36 7.32
N PRO A 23 -11.33 19.36 6.07
CA PRO A 23 -12.29 20.36 5.61
C PRO A 23 -13.61 20.17 6.36
N ASP A 24 -14.37 21.26 6.47
CA ASP A 24 -15.71 21.23 7.04
C ASP A 24 -16.62 20.27 6.24
N LEU A 25 -17.50 19.56 6.95
CA LEU A 25 -18.45 18.60 6.39
C LEU A 25 -19.52 19.25 5.50
N SER A 26 -19.58 20.59 5.49
CA SER A 26 -20.43 21.36 4.59
C SER A 26 -20.11 21.16 3.11
N CYS A 27 -18.88 20.73 2.76
CA CYS A 27 -18.49 20.41 1.39
C CYS A 27 -18.05 18.93 1.26
N LEU A 28 -19.00 18.06 0.89
CA LEU A 28 -18.74 16.63 0.67
C LEU A 28 -17.64 16.36 -0.36
N GLN A 29 -17.52 17.21 -1.39
CA GLN A 29 -16.47 17.08 -2.41
C GLN A 29 -15.08 17.34 -1.82
N ALA A 30 -14.89 18.46 -1.12
CA ALA A 30 -13.61 18.77 -0.46
C ALA A 30 -13.24 17.71 0.58
N TYR A 31 -14.24 17.18 1.31
CA TYR A 31 -14.04 16.08 2.24
C TYR A 31 -13.62 14.78 1.54
N SER A 32 -14.22 14.45 0.39
CA SER A 32 -13.84 13.28 -0.41
C SER A 32 -12.42 13.39 -0.98
N GLU A 33 -12.03 14.57 -1.46
CA GLU A 33 -10.68 14.86 -1.97
C GLU A 33 -9.64 14.80 -0.83
N TRP A 34 -9.98 15.30 0.36
CA TRP A 34 -9.15 15.19 1.55
C TRP A 34 -8.95 13.73 2.00
N LEU A 35 -10.00 12.91 2.00
CA LEU A 35 -9.89 11.48 2.29
C LEU A 35 -9.02 10.75 1.26
N ALA A 36 -9.20 11.04 -0.03
CA ALA A 36 -8.38 10.47 -1.10
C ALA A 36 -6.90 10.84 -0.95
N SER A 37 -6.61 12.10 -0.62
CA SER A 37 -5.26 12.59 -0.33
C SER A 37 -4.62 11.83 0.84
N ARG A 38 -5.37 11.60 1.93
CA ARG A 38 -4.89 10.81 3.08
C ARG A 38 -4.63 9.35 2.75
N HIS A 39 -5.52 8.72 2.00
CA HIS A 39 -5.32 7.35 1.57
C HIS A 39 -4.09 7.25 0.67
N SER A 40 -3.92 8.17 -0.28
CA SER A 40 -2.73 8.23 -1.14
C SER A 40 -1.44 8.41 -0.33
N ALA A 41 -1.41 9.37 0.61
CA ALA A 41 -0.25 9.63 1.47
C ALA A 41 0.12 8.40 2.33
N SER A 42 -0.86 7.63 2.80
CA SER A 42 -0.60 6.41 3.57
C SER A 42 0.08 5.28 2.76
N LEU A 43 -0.01 5.34 1.42
CA LEU A 43 0.61 4.37 0.52
C LEU A 43 2.01 4.77 0.09
N LEU A 44 2.39 6.03 0.28
CA LEU A 44 3.67 6.58 -0.16
C LEU A 44 4.88 5.72 0.28
N PRO A 45 4.99 5.25 1.55
CA PRO A 45 6.12 4.42 1.95
C PRO A 45 6.19 3.08 1.22
N MET A 46 5.03 2.47 0.92
CA MET A 46 4.97 1.24 0.14
C MET A 46 5.40 1.50 -1.30
N LYS A 47 4.94 2.61 -1.89
CA LYS A 47 5.30 2.99 -3.26
C LYS A 47 6.79 3.30 -3.40
N GLU A 48 7.37 4.05 -2.47
CA GLU A 48 8.81 4.36 -2.43
C GLU A 48 9.66 3.10 -2.33
N ASP A 49 9.34 2.21 -1.38
CA ASP A 49 10.08 0.95 -1.19
C ASP A 49 9.97 0.04 -2.43
N LEU A 50 8.78 -0.07 -3.00
CA LEU A 50 8.54 -0.85 -4.21
C LEU A 50 9.25 -0.25 -5.43
N ALA A 51 9.24 1.07 -5.61
CA ALA A 51 9.98 1.73 -6.67
C ALA A 51 11.48 1.46 -6.56
N LEU A 52 12.06 1.61 -5.37
CA LEU A 52 13.47 1.27 -5.11
C LEU A 52 13.77 -0.21 -5.34
N TRP A 53 12.85 -1.10 -4.98
CA TRP A 53 13.01 -2.54 -5.20
C TRP A 53 12.91 -2.90 -6.70
N LEU A 54 11.97 -2.33 -7.44
CA LEU A 54 11.84 -2.49 -8.89
C LEU A 54 13.08 -1.99 -9.61
N ASN A 55 13.58 -0.80 -9.27
CA ASN A 55 14.78 -0.23 -9.89
C ASN A 55 16.01 -1.11 -9.67
N ARG A 56 16.20 -1.65 -8.46
CA ARG A 56 17.29 -2.60 -8.17
C ARG A 56 17.11 -3.96 -8.85
N THR A 57 15.87 -4.39 -9.03
CA THR A 57 15.57 -5.73 -9.58
C THR A 57 15.67 -5.70 -11.11
N LEU A 58 15.09 -4.71 -11.76
CA LEU A 58 14.95 -4.64 -13.22
C LEU A 58 15.85 -3.61 -13.89
N GLY A 59 16.56 -2.77 -13.14
CA GLY A 59 17.38 -1.69 -13.72
C GLY A 59 16.55 -0.57 -14.36
N VAL A 60 15.28 -0.44 -13.97
CA VAL A 60 14.38 0.62 -14.44
C VAL A 60 14.50 1.89 -13.59
N ALA A 61 13.89 2.98 -14.07
CA ALA A 61 13.79 4.25 -13.33
C ALA A 61 12.33 4.54 -13.03
N VAL A 62 11.83 4.02 -11.91
CA VAL A 62 10.47 4.24 -11.38
C VAL A 62 10.59 5.06 -10.08
N THR A 63 9.65 5.95 -9.85
CA THR A 63 9.51 6.74 -8.62
C THR A 63 8.21 6.38 -7.90
N ALA A 64 8.02 6.87 -6.68
CA ALA A 64 6.78 6.64 -5.96
C ALA A 64 5.56 7.31 -6.62
N ASP A 65 5.79 8.45 -7.29
CA ASP A 65 4.76 9.23 -7.96
C ASP A 65 4.26 8.54 -9.23
N ASP A 66 5.18 8.02 -10.05
CA ASP A 66 4.85 7.39 -11.34
C ASP A 66 4.58 5.88 -11.23
N LEU A 67 4.79 5.25 -10.07
CA LEU A 67 4.72 3.79 -9.90
C LEU A 67 3.46 3.16 -10.54
N MET A 68 2.28 3.72 -10.27
CA MET A 68 1.03 3.14 -10.80
C MET A 68 0.89 3.33 -12.31
N ASP A 69 1.39 4.45 -12.84
CA ASP A 69 1.42 4.72 -14.29
C ASP A 69 2.38 3.76 -14.98
N ARG A 70 3.53 3.47 -14.38
CA ARG A 70 4.53 2.53 -14.91
C ARG A 70 4.08 1.08 -14.89
N LEU A 71 3.15 0.74 -14.01
CA LEU A 71 2.58 -0.61 -13.90
C LEU A 71 1.31 -0.79 -14.76
N GLU A 72 0.63 0.28 -15.18
CA GLU A 72 -0.76 0.23 -15.69
C GLU A 72 -0.97 -0.64 -16.94
N THR A 73 0.09 -0.89 -17.73
CA THR A 73 0.04 -1.74 -18.92
C THR A 73 0.26 -3.23 -18.61
N GLY A 74 0.59 -3.57 -17.36
CA GLY A 74 0.94 -4.92 -16.92
C GLY A 74 2.29 -5.44 -17.46
N VAL A 75 2.97 -4.71 -18.34
CA VAL A 75 4.24 -5.13 -18.97
C VAL A 75 5.35 -5.22 -17.92
N LEU A 76 5.52 -4.17 -17.11
CA LEU A 76 6.56 -4.13 -16.08
C LEU A 76 6.36 -5.20 -15.00
N LEU A 77 5.10 -5.57 -14.73
CA LEU A 77 4.76 -6.69 -13.84
C LEU A 77 5.20 -8.04 -14.42
N CYS A 78 4.98 -8.26 -15.71
CA CYS A 78 5.42 -9.49 -16.38
C CYS A 78 6.95 -9.59 -16.45
N GLN A 79 7.64 -8.48 -16.75
CA GLN A 79 9.10 -8.39 -16.70
C GLN A 79 9.64 -8.68 -15.31
N LEU A 80 9.00 -8.14 -14.25
CA LEU A 80 9.33 -8.46 -12.87
C LEU A 80 9.20 -9.96 -12.60
N ALA A 81 8.08 -10.56 -13.00
CA ALA A 81 7.84 -11.98 -12.79
C ALA A 81 8.88 -12.86 -13.48
N GLU A 82 9.27 -12.51 -14.71
CA GLU A 82 10.32 -13.22 -15.46
C GLU A 82 11.67 -13.13 -14.75
N GLU A 83 12.12 -11.91 -14.41
CA GLU A 83 13.40 -11.69 -13.73
C GLU A 83 13.46 -12.39 -12.36
N LEU A 84 12.38 -12.29 -11.56
CA LEU A 84 12.31 -12.95 -10.26
C LEU A 84 12.34 -14.46 -10.40
N GLN A 85 11.60 -15.02 -11.36
CA GLN A 85 11.60 -16.46 -11.62
C GLN A 85 13.01 -16.97 -11.92
N GLU A 86 13.77 -16.27 -12.77
CA GLU A 86 15.14 -16.65 -13.11
C GLU A 86 16.05 -16.65 -11.88
N ARG A 87 15.98 -15.61 -11.05
CA ARG A 87 16.75 -15.55 -9.79
C ARG A 87 16.33 -16.63 -8.79
N MET A 88 15.03 -16.94 -8.70
CA MET A 88 14.50 -17.99 -7.81
C MET A 88 14.95 -19.38 -8.24
N ILE A 89 15.05 -19.65 -9.55
CA ILE A 89 15.59 -20.91 -10.09
C ILE A 89 17.05 -21.08 -9.67
N LEU A 90 17.88 -20.04 -9.82
CA LEU A 90 19.29 -20.07 -9.41
C LEU A 90 19.45 -20.28 -7.91
N GLY A 91 18.61 -19.65 -7.09
CA GLY A 91 18.64 -19.75 -5.63
C GLY A 91 17.90 -20.97 -5.04
N SER A 92 17.36 -21.86 -5.89
CA SER A 92 16.55 -22.99 -5.45
C SER A 92 17.33 -24.09 -4.70
N ASN A 93 18.67 -24.05 -4.72
CA ASN A 93 19.56 -25.01 -4.04
C ASN A 93 19.15 -26.48 -4.25
N GLY A 94 18.77 -26.83 -5.49
CA GLY A 94 18.36 -28.18 -5.87
C GLY A 94 16.89 -28.53 -5.57
N LYS A 95 16.10 -27.60 -5.02
CA LYS A 95 14.64 -27.77 -4.94
C LYS A 95 14.04 -27.60 -6.34
N PRO A 96 13.11 -28.47 -6.76
CA PRO A 96 12.45 -28.31 -8.05
C PRO A 96 11.62 -27.02 -8.05
N PHE A 97 12.10 -26.00 -8.78
CA PHE A 97 11.34 -24.80 -9.11
C PHE A 97 10.84 -24.92 -10.55
N LEU A 98 9.53 -24.97 -10.73
CA LEU A 98 8.94 -25.16 -12.04
C LEU A 98 8.90 -23.83 -12.80
N ARG A 99 9.78 -23.66 -13.80
CA ARG A 99 9.76 -22.51 -14.71
C ARG A 99 8.40 -22.44 -15.41
N ARG A 100 7.77 -21.26 -15.38
CA ARG A 100 6.51 -20.96 -16.07
C ARG A 100 6.78 -20.00 -17.21
N VAL A 101 6.10 -20.21 -18.34
CA VAL A 101 6.12 -19.23 -19.42
C VAL A 101 5.17 -18.10 -19.04
N ILE A 102 5.66 -16.87 -19.09
CA ILE A 102 4.89 -15.66 -18.83
C ILE A 102 4.76 -14.95 -20.17
N HIS A 103 3.52 -14.83 -20.68
CA HIS A 103 3.26 -14.14 -21.94
C HIS A 103 2.81 -12.71 -21.66
N TRP A 104 3.34 -11.74 -22.40
CA TRP A 104 2.86 -10.36 -22.39
C TRP A 104 2.99 -9.70 -23.76
N ARG A 105 2.26 -8.62 -23.96
CA ARG A 105 2.31 -7.74 -25.13
C ARG A 105 2.93 -6.41 -24.74
N ASP A 106 4.11 -6.13 -25.29
CA ASP A 106 4.93 -4.95 -24.96
C ASP A 106 4.25 -3.63 -25.37
N GLY A 107 3.55 -3.61 -26.53
CA GLY A 107 2.82 -2.45 -27.04
C GLY A 107 1.39 -2.26 -26.51
N ALA A 108 1.09 -2.76 -25.31
CA ALA A 108 -0.25 -2.61 -24.72
C ALA A 108 -0.50 -1.14 -24.32
N ALA A 109 -1.58 -0.55 -24.84
CA ALA A 109 -1.99 0.79 -24.44
C ALA A 109 -2.57 0.78 -23.00
N PRO A 110 -2.35 1.83 -22.19
CA PRO A 110 -3.03 2.04 -20.92
C PRO A 110 -4.55 1.88 -21.03
N GLY A 111 -5.19 1.28 -20.03
CA GLY A 111 -6.65 1.08 -20.04
C GLY A 111 -7.16 -0.02 -20.99
N SER A 112 -6.31 -0.61 -21.83
CA SER A 112 -6.74 -1.54 -22.88
C SER A 112 -7.00 -2.96 -22.38
N PHE A 113 -7.73 -3.73 -23.19
CA PHE A 113 -7.87 -5.18 -22.99
C PHE A 113 -6.51 -5.89 -22.90
N PHE A 114 -5.52 -5.47 -23.69
CA PHE A 114 -4.17 -6.05 -23.65
C PHE A 114 -3.43 -5.73 -22.36
N ALA A 115 -3.61 -4.53 -21.79
CA ALA A 115 -3.05 -4.19 -20.48
C ALA A 115 -3.64 -5.06 -19.37
N ARG A 116 -4.96 -5.32 -19.43
CA ARG A 116 -5.64 -6.23 -18.53
C ARG A 116 -5.15 -7.67 -18.67
N ASP A 117 -4.97 -8.14 -19.90
CA ASP A 117 -4.48 -9.49 -20.21
C ASP A 117 -3.05 -9.70 -19.69
N ASN A 118 -2.15 -8.73 -19.90
CA ASN A 118 -0.80 -8.74 -19.32
C ASN A 118 -0.86 -8.85 -17.78
N THR A 119 -1.71 -8.05 -17.15
CA THR A 119 -1.89 -8.07 -15.69
C THR A 119 -2.43 -9.41 -15.20
N ALA A 120 -3.38 -10.01 -15.93
CA ALA A 120 -3.92 -11.34 -15.62
C ALA A 120 -2.84 -12.44 -15.72
N ASN A 121 -1.94 -12.36 -16.71
CA ASN A 121 -0.82 -13.29 -16.86
C ASN A 121 0.17 -13.18 -15.68
N PHE A 122 0.48 -11.96 -15.24
CA PHE A 122 1.25 -11.75 -14.00
C PHE A 122 0.56 -12.38 -12.77
N LEU A 123 -0.73 -12.11 -12.57
CA LEU A 123 -1.49 -12.66 -11.45
C LEU A 123 -1.59 -14.19 -11.51
N HIS A 124 -1.65 -14.77 -12.71
CA HIS A 124 -1.58 -16.21 -12.90
C HIS A 124 -0.22 -16.76 -12.41
N TRP A 125 0.88 -16.11 -12.78
CA TRP A 125 2.21 -16.48 -12.30
C TRP A 125 2.34 -16.36 -10.77
N CYS A 126 1.81 -15.28 -10.18
CA CYS A 126 1.77 -15.10 -8.72
C CYS A 126 1.13 -16.30 -8.00
N ARG A 127 -0.02 -16.79 -8.50
CA ARG A 127 -0.66 -18.01 -7.97
C ARG A 127 0.25 -19.24 -8.07
N LYS A 128 1.02 -19.38 -9.16
CA LYS A 128 1.92 -20.52 -9.36
C LYS A 128 3.12 -20.52 -8.42
N ILE A 129 3.61 -19.35 -8.01
CA ILE A 129 4.69 -19.26 -7.02
C ILE A 129 4.19 -19.31 -5.56
N GLY A 130 2.87 -19.36 -5.35
CA GLY A 130 2.24 -19.54 -4.05
C GLY A 130 1.79 -18.26 -3.36
N VAL A 131 1.51 -17.18 -4.11
CA VAL A 131 0.78 -16.02 -3.56
C VAL A 131 -0.66 -16.45 -3.29
N GLU A 132 -1.12 -16.30 -2.05
CA GLU A 132 -2.49 -16.65 -1.64
C GLU A 132 -3.50 -15.62 -2.17
N GLU A 133 -4.73 -16.06 -2.44
CA GLU A 133 -5.80 -15.24 -3.04
C GLU A 133 -6.08 -13.92 -2.30
N PRO A 134 -6.06 -13.83 -0.95
CA PRO A 134 -6.29 -12.57 -0.25
C PRO A 134 -5.24 -11.47 -0.51
N TYR A 135 -4.09 -11.84 -1.09
CA TYR A 135 -3.03 -10.89 -1.45
C TYR A 135 -3.01 -10.57 -2.95
N LEU A 136 -3.88 -11.19 -3.75
CA LEU A 136 -4.02 -10.89 -5.17
C LEU A 136 -5.05 -9.78 -5.36
N PHE A 137 -4.78 -8.90 -6.32
CA PHE A 137 -5.70 -7.88 -6.78
C PHE A 137 -6.36 -8.33 -8.10
N GLU A 138 -7.41 -7.64 -8.55
CA GLU A 138 -8.03 -7.93 -9.83
C GLU A 138 -7.33 -7.22 -10.98
N SER A 139 -7.26 -7.86 -12.15
CA SER A 139 -6.62 -7.25 -13.32
C SER A 139 -7.18 -5.85 -13.69
N GLU A 140 -8.48 -5.62 -13.45
CA GLU A 140 -9.12 -4.32 -13.67
C GLU A 140 -8.65 -3.24 -12.68
N ASP A 141 -8.25 -3.62 -11.46
CA ASP A 141 -7.89 -2.69 -10.41
C ASP A 141 -6.65 -1.87 -10.76
N LEU A 142 -5.68 -2.50 -11.42
CA LEU A 142 -4.47 -1.83 -11.89
C LEU A 142 -4.75 -0.98 -13.12
N VAL A 143 -5.43 -1.56 -14.11
CA VAL A 143 -5.72 -0.91 -15.39
C VAL A 143 -6.59 0.34 -15.22
N LEU A 144 -7.47 0.34 -14.21
CA LEU A 144 -8.32 1.48 -13.84
C LEU A 144 -7.77 2.30 -12.66
N LYS A 145 -6.57 1.96 -12.14
CA LYS A 145 -5.91 2.61 -10.99
C LYS A 145 -6.79 2.75 -9.74
N ARG A 146 -7.65 1.77 -9.47
CA ARG A 146 -8.65 1.81 -8.39
C ARG A 146 -8.11 1.34 -7.04
N GLN A 147 -7.29 0.30 -7.04
CA GLN A 147 -6.84 -0.37 -5.80
C GLN A 147 -5.30 -0.38 -5.68
N PRO A 148 -4.64 0.81 -5.61
CA PRO A 148 -3.17 0.90 -5.54
C PRO A 148 -2.57 0.23 -4.30
N LYS A 149 -3.33 0.14 -3.20
CA LYS A 149 -2.87 -0.50 -1.97
C LYS A 149 -2.72 -2.01 -2.15
N GLU A 150 -3.72 -2.63 -2.73
CA GLU A 150 -3.84 -4.06 -2.99
C GLU A 150 -2.74 -4.50 -3.97
N ILE A 151 -2.46 -3.67 -4.98
CA ILE A 151 -1.33 -3.84 -5.90
C ILE A 151 0.00 -3.82 -5.13
N CYS A 152 0.21 -2.83 -4.27
CA CYS A 152 1.42 -2.75 -3.45
C CYS A 152 1.57 -3.96 -2.50
N LEU A 153 0.48 -4.38 -1.85
CA LEU A 153 0.48 -5.55 -0.96
C LEU A 153 0.82 -6.84 -1.70
N CYS A 154 0.28 -7.02 -2.91
CA CYS A 154 0.60 -8.15 -3.79
C CYS A 154 2.11 -8.18 -4.10
N LEU A 155 2.69 -7.04 -4.49
CA LEU A 155 4.12 -6.97 -4.81
C LEU A 155 5.03 -7.23 -3.60
N LEU A 156 4.67 -6.71 -2.42
CA LEU A 156 5.37 -7.03 -1.17
C LEU A 156 5.30 -8.53 -0.88
N GLN A 157 4.15 -9.17 -1.11
CA GLN A 157 4.00 -10.61 -0.93
C GLN A 157 4.85 -11.42 -1.92
N VAL A 158 4.92 -10.99 -3.19
CA VAL A 158 5.84 -11.57 -4.18
C VAL A 158 7.30 -11.48 -3.71
N GLY A 159 7.75 -10.31 -3.24
CA GLY A 159 9.09 -10.14 -2.68
C GLY A 159 9.36 -11.02 -1.45
N ARG A 160 8.35 -11.21 -0.59
CA ARG A 160 8.41 -12.11 0.57
C ARG A 160 8.61 -13.56 0.17
N ILE A 161 7.96 -14.02 -0.90
CA ILE A 161 8.14 -15.38 -1.45
C ILE A 161 9.51 -15.50 -2.13
N ALA A 162 9.85 -14.58 -3.03
CA ALA A 162 11.11 -14.61 -3.79
C ALA A 162 12.34 -14.69 -2.87
N SER A 163 12.30 -14.00 -1.73
CA SER A 163 13.39 -14.03 -0.76
C SER A 163 13.55 -15.33 0.02
N ARG A 164 12.61 -16.28 -0.07
CA ARG A 164 12.84 -17.66 0.39
C ARG A 164 13.82 -18.42 -0.50
N TYR A 165 14.06 -17.91 -1.71
CA TYR A 165 15.00 -18.41 -2.70
C TYR A 165 16.24 -17.50 -2.83
N GLY A 166 16.53 -16.68 -1.81
CA GLY A 166 17.73 -15.83 -1.80
C GLY A 166 17.63 -14.54 -2.62
N VAL A 167 16.49 -14.24 -3.24
CA VAL A 167 16.28 -12.94 -3.89
C VAL A 167 16.12 -11.84 -2.84
N GLU A 168 16.80 -10.72 -3.02
CA GLU A 168 16.70 -9.61 -2.05
C GLU A 168 15.28 -9.01 -2.04
N PRO A 169 14.57 -9.00 -0.89
CA PRO A 169 13.21 -8.49 -0.83
C PRO A 169 13.14 -6.96 -0.69
N PRO A 170 11.95 -6.36 -0.89
CA PRO A 170 11.70 -4.96 -0.51
C PRO A 170 12.08 -4.66 0.95
N GLY A 171 12.47 -3.43 1.24
CA GLY A 171 12.92 -2.99 2.57
C GLY A 171 11.85 -3.21 3.64
N LEU A 172 10.58 -2.96 3.32
CA LEU A 172 9.47 -3.21 4.24
C LEU A 172 9.37 -4.68 4.65
N VAL A 173 9.54 -5.60 3.72
CA VAL A 173 9.54 -7.05 4.00
C VAL A 173 10.72 -7.45 4.88
N LYS A 174 11.88 -6.79 4.74
CA LYS A 174 13.02 -7.03 5.65
C LYS A 174 12.70 -6.59 7.07
N LEU A 175 12.05 -5.43 7.23
CA LEU A 175 11.61 -4.95 8.53
C LEU A 175 10.60 -5.91 9.17
N GLU A 176 9.71 -6.55 8.38
CA GLU A 176 8.73 -7.52 8.92
C GLU A 176 9.44 -8.68 9.60
N ARG A 177 10.42 -9.25 8.90
CA ARG A 177 11.24 -10.35 9.40
C ARG A 177 12.09 -9.95 10.59
N GLU A 178 12.53 -8.69 10.65
CA GLU A 178 13.23 -8.16 11.81
C GLU A 178 12.30 -8.13 13.04
N PHE A 179 11.08 -7.63 12.88
CA PHE A 179 10.09 -7.59 13.96
C PHE A 179 9.68 -8.98 14.43
N GLU A 180 9.36 -9.91 13.52
CA GLU A 180 9.01 -11.29 13.86
C GLU A 180 10.12 -11.97 14.69
N ARG A 181 11.39 -11.71 14.32
CA ARG A 181 12.56 -12.26 15.03
C ARG A 181 12.72 -11.66 16.43
N GLU A 182 12.43 -10.38 16.61
CA GLU A 182 12.49 -9.73 17.92
C GLU A 182 11.33 -10.11 18.83
N GLU A 183 10.12 -10.23 18.28
CA GLU A 183 8.94 -10.67 19.00
C GLU A 183 9.14 -12.11 19.52
N ALA A 184 9.63 -13.01 18.66
CA ALA A 184 9.95 -14.39 19.05
C ALA A 184 10.98 -14.46 20.20
N ARG A 185 11.96 -13.55 20.22
CA ARG A 185 12.95 -13.44 21.33
C ARG A 185 12.38 -12.84 22.61
N SER A 186 11.22 -12.18 22.54
CA SER A 186 10.57 -11.51 23.67
C SER A 186 9.47 -12.35 24.33
N ARG A 187 9.00 -13.42 23.67
CA ARG A 187 8.04 -14.36 24.25
C ARG A 187 8.69 -15.08 25.44
N PRO A 188 8.06 -15.08 26.63
CA PRO A 188 8.56 -15.85 27.76
C PRO A 188 8.36 -17.34 27.46
N HIS A 189 9.43 -18.04 27.11
CA HIS A 189 9.46 -19.50 27.27
C HIS A 189 9.75 -19.82 28.74
N PRO A 190 9.12 -20.85 29.33
CA PRO A 190 9.54 -21.34 30.63
C PRO A 190 10.95 -21.88 30.47
N ARG A 191 11.95 -21.17 31.01
CA ARG A 191 13.34 -21.64 31.07
C ARG A 191 13.76 -21.89 32.51
N PRO A 192 14.59 -22.93 32.76
CA PRO A 192 15.26 -23.16 34.04
C PRO A 192 16.27 -22.02 34.35
N PRO A 193 16.84 -21.96 35.58
CA PRO A 193 17.45 -20.76 36.14
C PRO A 193 18.72 -20.26 35.41
N PRO A 194 19.07 -18.98 35.58
CA PRO A 194 19.89 -18.22 34.62
C PRO A 194 21.39 -18.42 34.81
N GLN A 195 22.11 -18.54 33.69
CA GLN A 195 23.55 -18.23 33.63
C GLN A 195 23.74 -16.87 32.95
N THR A 196 24.31 -15.95 33.72
CA THR A 196 24.62 -14.58 33.35
C THR A 196 25.85 -14.51 32.46
N HIS A 197 25.68 -14.25 31.16
CA HIS A 197 26.73 -13.66 30.33
C HIS A 197 26.14 -12.56 29.44
N THR A 198 26.31 -11.30 29.88
CA THR A 198 25.97 -10.09 29.13
C THR A 198 27.08 -9.76 28.14
N ARG A 199 26.92 -10.21 26.89
CA ARG A 199 27.80 -9.77 25.79
C ARG A 199 27.19 -8.56 25.10
N LYS A 200 27.62 -7.35 25.49
CA LYS A 200 27.24 -6.09 24.82
C LYS A 200 28.00 -5.98 23.48
N THR A 201 27.28 -6.05 22.37
CA THR A 201 27.82 -5.71 21.03
C THR A 201 27.80 -4.18 20.82
N PRO A 202 28.85 -3.52 20.29
CA PRO A 202 28.99 -2.06 20.39
C PRO A 202 28.28 -1.23 19.31
N THR A 203 27.56 -1.81 18.36
CA THR A 203 27.08 -1.07 17.16
C THR A 203 25.62 -0.58 17.19
N LYS A 204 24.83 -0.90 18.23
CA LYS A 204 23.38 -0.57 18.26
C LYS A 204 22.99 0.78 18.84
N LYS A 205 23.91 1.47 19.56
CA LYS A 205 23.55 2.71 20.27
C LYS A 205 23.26 3.90 19.34
N SER A 206 23.96 4.01 18.20
CA SER A 206 23.81 5.19 17.32
C SER A 206 22.47 5.21 16.59
N THR A 207 21.99 4.06 16.12
CA THR A 207 20.69 3.94 15.44
C THR A 207 19.52 4.08 16.40
N GLU A 208 19.66 3.58 17.64
CA GLU A 208 18.63 3.75 18.68
C GLU A 208 18.47 5.22 19.09
N ASN A 209 19.59 5.95 19.19
CA ASN A 209 19.54 7.39 19.47
C ASN A 209 18.87 8.16 18.31
N MET A 210 19.21 7.87 17.05
CA MET A 210 18.54 8.49 15.90
C MET A 210 17.03 8.20 15.91
N LEU A 211 16.61 6.96 16.16
CA LEU A 211 15.21 6.57 16.28
C LEU A 211 14.46 7.41 17.33
N ASP A 212 15.06 7.58 18.50
CA ASP A 212 14.49 8.36 19.59
C ASP A 212 14.35 9.84 19.20
N ASP A 213 15.37 10.41 18.55
CA ASP A 213 15.33 11.79 18.05
C ASP A 213 14.21 11.96 17.01
N LEU A 214 14.00 10.96 16.13
CA LEU A 214 12.93 10.95 15.14
C LEU A 214 11.54 10.91 15.78
N VAL A 215 11.35 9.97 16.71
CA VAL A 215 10.08 9.82 17.42
C VAL A 215 9.76 11.08 18.21
N LYS A 216 10.76 11.67 18.87
CA LYS A 216 10.61 12.91 19.63
C LYS A 216 10.19 14.06 18.73
N GLN A 217 10.86 14.28 17.60
CA GLN A 217 10.52 15.38 16.69
C GLN A 217 9.14 15.19 16.03
N ILE A 218 8.70 13.96 15.70
CA ILE A 218 7.31 13.71 15.22
C ILE A 218 6.26 13.92 16.33
N THR A 219 6.61 13.63 17.58
CA THR A 219 5.69 13.81 18.73
C THR A 219 5.60 15.26 19.18
N GLU A 220 6.70 16.02 19.09
CA GLU A 220 6.79 17.43 19.49
C GLU A 220 6.23 18.40 18.43
N ASP A 221 6.26 18.02 17.14
CA ASP A 221 5.60 18.73 16.03
C ASP A 221 4.58 17.81 15.32
N PRO A 222 3.44 17.49 15.95
CA PRO A 222 2.47 16.57 15.37
C PRO A 222 1.81 17.19 14.12
N PRO A 223 1.42 16.38 13.12
CA PRO A 223 0.74 16.85 11.90
C PRO A 223 -0.70 17.37 12.14
N CYS A 224 -1.13 17.55 13.40
CA CYS A 224 -2.42 18.16 13.77
C CYS A 224 -2.17 19.37 14.69
N SER A 225 -3.07 20.35 14.63
CA SER A 225 -3.15 21.46 15.60
C SER A 225 -3.94 21.10 16.87
N CYS A 226 -4.00 19.81 17.25
CA CYS A 226 -4.89 19.34 18.28
C CYS A 226 -4.37 19.57 19.72
N SER A 227 -5.25 20.01 20.63
CA SER A 227 -4.93 20.56 21.97
C SER A 227 -4.40 19.54 22.98
N THR A 228 -4.46 18.25 22.65
CA THR A 228 -4.03 17.15 23.53
C THR A 228 -2.79 16.49 22.94
N ARG A 229 -1.66 16.62 23.64
CA ARG A 229 -0.41 15.92 23.27
C ARG A 229 -0.54 14.45 23.62
N PHE A 230 -0.18 13.56 22.68
CA PHE A 230 -0.09 12.14 22.98
C PHE A 230 1.08 11.86 23.92
N CYS A 231 0.84 11.12 24.99
CA CYS A 231 1.93 10.60 25.82
C CYS A 231 2.56 9.41 25.08
N VAL A 232 3.72 9.64 24.45
CA VAL A 232 4.51 8.59 23.81
C VAL A 232 5.61 8.18 24.78
N GLU A 233 5.47 7.01 25.40
CA GLU A 233 6.46 6.49 26.35
C GLU A 233 7.40 5.52 25.67
N LYS A 234 8.71 5.81 25.70
CA LYS A 234 9.73 4.87 25.23
C LYS A 234 9.71 3.59 26.08
N GLN A 235 9.65 2.46 25.40
CA GLN A 235 9.75 1.12 25.98
C GLN A 235 11.02 0.42 25.46
N PRO A 236 11.59 -0.55 26.21
CA PRO A 236 12.80 -1.24 25.79
C PRO A 236 12.65 -1.94 24.44
N LYS A 237 13.76 -2.03 23.68
CA LYS A 237 13.88 -2.70 22.37
C LYS A 237 13.19 -1.95 21.21
N GLY A 238 13.16 -0.62 21.27
CA GLY A 238 12.55 0.23 20.23
C GLY A 238 11.04 0.03 20.12
N ARG A 239 10.39 -0.13 21.27
CA ARG A 239 8.94 -0.12 21.42
C ARG A 239 8.51 1.23 21.96
N TYR A 240 7.33 1.69 21.60
CA TYR A 240 6.77 2.93 22.12
C TYR A 240 5.32 2.68 22.51
N ARG A 241 4.96 3.05 23.74
CA ARG A 241 3.57 3.03 24.19
C ARG A 241 2.91 4.34 23.74
N VAL A 242 1.81 4.21 23.00
CA VAL A 242 0.98 5.31 22.53
C VAL A 242 -0.43 5.04 23.05
N GLY A 243 -0.85 5.76 24.09
CA GLY A 243 -2.07 5.43 24.84
C GLY A 243 -1.98 4.01 25.43
N ASP A 244 -2.99 3.19 25.17
CA ASP A 244 -3.05 1.80 25.67
C ASP A 244 -2.33 0.78 24.76
N LYS A 245 -1.81 1.21 23.60
CA LYS A 245 -1.17 0.33 22.62
C LYS A 245 0.34 0.45 22.70
N VAL A 246 1.04 -0.69 22.68
CA VAL A 246 2.50 -0.75 22.54
C VAL A 246 2.84 -1.05 21.09
N LEU A 247 3.53 -0.12 20.44
CA LEU A 247 3.95 -0.21 19.04
C LEU A 247 5.41 -0.56 18.95
N TYR A 248 5.75 -1.31 17.91
CA TYR A 248 7.12 -1.51 17.49
C TYR A 248 7.43 -0.51 16.36
N VAL A 249 8.47 0.31 16.54
CA VAL A 249 8.85 1.38 15.61
C VAL A 249 10.26 1.11 15.09
N ARG A 250 10.47 1.20 13.77
CA ARG A 250 11.80 1.07 13.13
C ARG A 250 11.98 2.11 12.04
N MET A 251 13.24 2.44 11.79
CA MET A 251 13.67 3.29 10.69
C MET A 251 13.82 2.44 9.43
N LEU A 252 13.28 2.94 8.32
CA LEU A 252 13.64 2.48 6.98
C LEU A 252 15.00 3.11 6.62
N ASN A 253 16.02 2.28 6.38
CA ASN A 253 17.42 2.73 6.28
C ASN A 253 17.83 3.32 4.92
N ASP A 254 16.90 3.59 4.01
CA ASP A 254 17.23 4.09 2.68
C ASP A 254 17.26 5.62 2.62
N LYS A 255 18.36 6.15 2.07
CA LYS A 255 18.74 7.58 2.09
C LYS A 255 17.78 8.52 1.36
N HIS A 256 16.74 7.99 0.72
CA HIS A 256 15.83 8.73 -0.18
C HIS A 256 14.40 8.84 0.37
N VAL A 257 14.17 8.45 1.61
CA VAL A 257 12.86 8.56 2.24
C VAL A 257 12.80 9.92 2.92
N GLU A 258 11.77 10.73 2.62
CA GLU A 258 11.50 11.94 3.41
C GLU A 258 11.43 11.56 4.89
N TRP A 259 12.04 12.37 5.75
CA TRP A 259 12.29 12.04 7.16
C TRP A 259 11.02 11.63 7.94
N THR A 260 9.86 12.19 7.58
CA THR A 260 8.52 11.86 8.10
C THR A 260 8.04 10.44 7.74
N ASN A 261 8.52 9.87 6.64
CA ASN A 261 8.18 8.52 6.16
C ASN A 261 9.17 7.44 6.62
N MET A 262 10.28 7.83 7.25
CA MET A 262 11.31 6.88 7.68
C MET A 262 10.87 5.98 8.84
N LEU A 263 9.95 6.44 9.70
CA LEU A 263 9.48 5.65 10.85
C LEU A 263 8.27 4.79 10.48
N MET A 264 8.45 3.47 10.50
CA MET A 264 7.43 2.50 10.16
C MET A 264 6.91 1.77 11.41
N VAL A 265 5.60 1.56 11.46
CA VAL A 265 4.92 0.74 12.46
C VAL A 265 4.07 -0.35 11.83
N ARG A 266 3.98 -1.50 12.52
CA ARG A 266 3.13 -2.62 12.14
C ARG A 266 1.74 -2.46 12.77
N VAL A 267 0.69 -2.40 11.95
CA VAL A 267 -0.72 -2.40 12.39
C VAL A 267 -1.48 -3.54 11.71
N GLY A 268 -2.37 -4.23 12.43
CA GLY A 268 -3.05 -5.51 12.07
C GLY A 268 -3.68 -5.62 10.67
N GLY A 269 -2.86 -5.59 9.63
CA GLY A 269 -3.24 -5.60 8.20
C GLY A 269 -2.14 -5.12 7.24
N GLY A 270 -1.14 -4.35 7.72
CA GLY A 270 0.01 -3.94 6.90
C GLY A 270 1.01 -3.03 7.64
N TRP A 271 1.69 -2.21 6.86
CA TRP A 271 2.63 -1.19 7.33
C TRP A 271 2.02 0.20 7.22
N GLU A 272 2.29 1.06 8.21
CA GLU A 272 2.01 2.49 8.10
C GLU A 272 3.13 3.32 8.73
N THR A 273 3.22 4.59 8.38
CA THR A 273 4.18 5.50 9.03
C THR A 273 3.73 5.80 10.46
N PHE A 274 4.69 6.03 11.36
CA PHE A 274 4.41 6.41 12.75
C PHE A 274 3.58 7.70 12.82
N ALA A 275 3.84 8.66 11.94
CA ALA A 275 3.04 9.89 11.82
C ALA A 275 1.58 9.59 11.44
N CYS A 276 1.33 8.68 10.48
CA CYS A 276 -0.02 8.29 10.07
C CYS A 276 -0.76 7.56 11.21
N TYR A 277 -0.06 6.68 11.93
CA TYR A 277 -0.60 5.99 13.11
C TYR A 277 -1.10 6.99 14.16
N LEU A 278 -0.26 7.95 14.55
CA LEU A 278 -0.60 8.95 15.56
C LEU A 278 -1.82 9.78 15.15
N GLN A 279 -1.91 10.14 13.86
CA GLN A 279 -3.04 10.91 13.35
C GLN A 279 -4.37 10.16 13.40
N LYS A 280 -4.37 8.84 13.18
CA LYS A 280 -5.59 7.99 13.27
C LYS A 280 -6.08 7.80 14.71
N GLN A 281 -5.17 7.79 15.68
CA GLN A 281 -5.52 7.67 17.10
C GLN A 281 -5.86 9.04 17.75
N GLY A 282 -5.90 10.13 16.95
CA GLY A 282 -6.36 11.48 17.31
C GLY A 282 -7.61 11.51 18.21
N PRO A 283 -7.68 12.34 19.28
CA PRO A 283 -8.93 12.57 20.01
C PRO A 283 -10.08 13.02 19.09
N THR A 284 -9.75 13.73 18.02
CA THR A 284 -10.67 14.19 16.97
C THR A 284 -11.06 13.10 15.96
N ALA A 285 -10.31 12.00 15.84
CA ALA A 285 -10.59 10.94 14.86
C ALA A 285 -11.75 10.04 15.28
N VAL A 286 -11.92 9.80 16.59
CA VAL A 286 -12.98 8.92 17.11
C VAL A 286 -14.38 9.52 16.90
N ALA A 287 -14.50 10.84 16.95
CA ALA A 287 -15.73 11.57 16.61
C ALA A 287 -16.03 11.53 15.10
N ALA A 288 -14.99 11.65 14.26
CA ALA A 288 -15.13 11.67 12.81
C ALA A 288 -15.53 10.30 12.23
N VAL A 289 -14.96 9.19 12.72
CA VAL A 289 -15.27 7.83 12.21
C VAL A 289 -16.75 7.46 12.45
N THR A 290 -17.29 7.85 13.60
CA THR A 290 -18.70 7.61 13.95
C THR A 290 -19.63 8.44 13.06
N ALA A 291 -19.28 9.71 12.80
CA ALA A 291 -20.03 10.56 11.89
C ALA A 291 -19.96 10.06 10.43
N VAL A 292 -18.79 9.58 9.96
CA VAL A 292 -18.60 9.03 8.61
C VAL A 292 -19.42 7.77 8.40
N ALA A 293 -19.48 6.86 9.37
CA ALA A 293 -20.31 5.65 9.25
C ALA A 293 -21.80 6.00 9.09
N VAL A 294 -22.28 6.98 9.85
CA VAL A 294 -23.67 7.47 9.79
C VAL A 294 -23.94 8.19 8.46
N VAL A 295 -23.06 9.08 8.02
CA VAL A 295 -23.23 9.82 6.75
C VAL A 295 -23.18 8.88 5.54
N THR A 296 -22.27 7.90 5.55
CA THR A 296 -22.16 6.91 4.46
C THR A 296 -23.39 6.00 4.42
N ALA A 297 -23.91 5.58 5.57
CA ALA A 297 -25.15 4.81 5.64
C ALA A 297 -26.36 5.61 5.12
N VAL A 298 -26.47 6.89 5.49
CA VAL A 298 -27.54 7.78 5.00
C VAL A 298 -27.42 8.03 3.49
N ALA A 299 -26.21 8.21 2.96
CA ALA A 299 -25.96 8.37 1.53
C ALA A 299 -26.31 7.11 0.72
N ALA A 300 -26.02 5.91 1.25
CA ALA A 300 -26.41 4.65 0.62
C ALA A 300 -27.93 4.48 0.56
N VAL A 301 -28.64 4.78 1.66
CA VAL A 301 -30.11 4.72 1.73
C VAL A 301 -30.76 5.73 0.77
N THR A 302 -30.17 6.93 0.61
CA THR A 302 -30.68 7.92 -0.37
C THR A 302 -30.36 7.57 -1.82
N ALA A 303 -29.27 6.85 -2.09
CA ALA A 303 -28.95 6.35 -3.43
C ALA A 303 -29.90 5.23 -3.87
N GLU A 304 -30.24 4.30 -2.96
CA GLU A 304 -31.23 3.25 -3.20
C GLU A 304 -32.64 3.84 -3.46
N ALA A 305 -33.04 4.87 -2.69
CA ALA A 305 -34.30 5.58 -2.91
C ALA A 305 -34.36 6.29 -4.28
N LYS A 306 -33.23 6.83 -4.77
CA LYS A 306 -33.14 7.45 -6.11
C LYS A 306 -33.18 6.42 -7.25
N GLN A 307 -32.59 5.24 -7.06
CA GLN A 307 -32.68 4.14 -8.03
C GLN A 307 -34.11 3.59 -8.15
N GLN A 308 -34.84 3.47 -7.04
CA GLN A 308 -36.25 3.04 -7.06
C GLN A 308 -37.17 4.07 -7.74
N GLN A 309 -36.91 5.38 -7.58
CA GLN A 309 -37.63 6.43 -8.30
C GLN A 309 -37.35 6.45 -9.81
N GLN A 310 -36.12 6.12 -10.24
CA GLN A 310 -35.80 6.04 -11.68
C GLN A 310 -36.40 4.81 -12.35
N GLN A 311 -36.55 3.68 -11.66
CA GLN A 311 -37.23 2.50 -12.22
C GLN A 311 -38.74 2.69 -12.38
N GLN A 312 -39.40 3.56 -11.60
CA GLN A 312 -40.83 3.83 -11.75
C GLN A 312 -41.17 4.81 -12.89
N GLN A 313 -40.20 5.52 -13.46
CA GLN A 313 -40.44 6.46 -14.58
C GLN A 313 -40.25 5.85 -15.98
N GLN A 314 -39.87 4.58 -16.08
CA GLN A 314 -39.67 3.90 -17.38
C GLN A 314 -40.75 2.84 -17.63
N VAL A 315 -41.98 3.28 -17.90
CA VAL A 315 -43.00 2.43 -18.51
C VAL A 315 -42.68 2.33 -20.02
N PRO A 316 -42.38 1.15 -20.59
CA PRO A 316 -42.09 1.04 -22.00
C PRO A 316 -43.36 1.25 -22.83
N ARG A 317 -43.31 2.22 -23.76
CA ARG A 317 -44.38 2.51 -24.73
C ARG A 317 -44.43 1.37 -25.75
N ILE A 318 -45.48 0.55 -25.68
CA ILE A 318 -45.76 -0.52 -26.66
C ILE A 318 -45.86 0.13 -28.05
N LYS A 319 -44.96 -0.24 -28.96
CA LYS A 319 -45.09 0.06 -30.39
C LYS A 319 -45.95 -1.04 -31.01
N GLU A 320 -47.07 -0.65 -31.61
CA GLU A 320 -47.94 -1.54 -32.37
C GLU A 320 -47.15 -2.23 -33.48
N ILE A 321 -47.19 -3.56 -33.49
CA ILE A 321 -46.62 -4.41 -34.53
C ILE A 321 -47.67 -4.52 -35.64
N SER A 322 -47.30 -4.05 -36.83
CA SER A 322 -48.08 -4.20 -38.06
C SER A 322 -48.19 -5.69 -38.45
N PRO A 323 -49.39 -6.21 -38.80
CA PRO A 323 -49.60 -7.63 -39.03
C PRO A 323 -49.41 -7.97 -40.50
N ASP A 324 -48.17 -7.98 -41.01
CA ASP A 324 -47.87 -8.59 -42.31
C ASP A 324 -46.36 -8.85 -42.47
N SER A 325 -45.91 -10.06 -42.13
CA SER A 325 -44.87 -10.76 -42.91
C SER A 325 -44.73 -12.20 -42.44
N TYR A 326 -45.35 -13.07 -43.22
CA TYR A 326 -45.32 -14.52 -43.13
C TYR A 326 -43.90 -15.11 -43.34
N LEU A 327 -43.63 -16.18 -42.58
CA LEU A 327 -42.88 -17.41 -42.88
C LEU A 327 -41.86 -17.43 -44.05
N VAL A 328 -40.61 -17.81 -43.74
CA VAL A 328 -39.90 -18.90 -44.45
C VAL A 328 -39.05 -19.69 -43.44
N VAL A 329 -39.45 -20.94 -43.21
CA VAL A 329 -38.68 -21.95 -42.46
C VAL A 329 -37.71 -22.62 -43.42
N GLY A 330 -36.40 -22.44 -43.21
CA GLY A 330 -35.34 -23.18 -43.89
C GLY A 330 -34.72 -24.19 -42.94
N THR A 331 -35.13 -25.46 -43.03
CA THR A 331 -34.50 -26.59 -42.36
C THR A 331 -33.16 -26.92 -43.00
N ASN A 332 -32.08 -27.04 -42.23
CA ASN A 332 -30.94 -27.86 -42.61
C ASN A 332 -30.63 -28.85 -41.49
N SER A 333 -31.12 -30.08 -41.70
CA SER A 333 -30.89 -31.24 -40.84
C SER A 333 -29.49 -31.81 -41.04
N ALA A 334 -28.95 -32.30 -39.92
CA ALA A 334 -27.65 -32.91 -39.78
C ALA A 334 -27.46 -34.19 -40.61
N ARG A 335 -26.20 -34.38 -41.02
CA ARG A 335 -25.62 -35.54 -41.70
C ARG A 335 -25.32 -36.66 -40.68
N LEU A 336 -25.82 -37.88 -40.91
CA LEU A 336 -25.30 -39.11 -40.28
C LEU A 336 -25.42 -40.33 -41.23
N LYS A 337 -24.23 -40.80 -41.65
CA LYS A 337 -23.75 -42.17 -41.96
C LYS A 337 -24.68 -43.20 -42.62
N LYS A 338 -24.21 -43.75 -43.74
CA LYS A 338 -23.79 -45.15 -43.85
C LYS A 338 -22.53 -45.27 -44.67
#